data_AF-A0A348B0C9-F1
#
_entry.id   AF-A0A348B0C9-F1
#
_cell.length_a   1.000
_cell.length_b   1.000
_cell.length_c   1.000
_cell.angle_alpha   90.00
_cell.angle_beta   90.00
_cell.angle_gamma   90.00
#
_symmetry.space_group_name_H-M   'P 1'
#
loop_
_entity.id
_entity.type
_entity.pdbx_description
1 polymer ?
#
loop_
_entity_poly.entity_id
_entity_poly.type
_entity_poly.pdbx_seq_one_letter_code
_entity_poly.pdbx_strand_id
1 'polypeptide(L)' 'MEFSERKLFRRTEAHSGPKIFGSGTSLVQGEGFLGPEAPVLELMDARLCECRTEVLLKYQNKNPIL' A
#
# COMPACT_ATOMS: atom_id res chain seq x y z
N MET A 1 10.97 -5.82 5.43
CA MET A 1 11.08 -4.54 4.69
C MET A 1 10.67 -3.46 5.69
N GLU A 2 11.63 -2.74 6.25
CA GLU A 2 11.35 -1.71 7.27
C GLU A 2 10.82 -0.44 6.60
N PHE A 3 9.59 -0.07 6.93
CA PHE A 3 8.99 1.21 6.55
C PHE A 3 9.23 2.20 7.69
N SER A 4 10.20 3.09 7.49
CA SER A 4 10.52 4.17 8.43
C SER A 4 9.60 5.37 8.19
N GLU A 5 9.05 5.90 9.28
CA GLU A 5 8.02 6.95 9.41
C GLU A 5 8.35 8.29 8.75
N ARG A 6 9.55 8.47 8.18
CA ARG A 6 9.96 9.70 7.47
C ARG A 6 10.03 9.56 5.95
N LYS A 7 9.54 8.47 5.36
CA LYS A 7 9.47 8.32 3.90
C LYS A 7 8.09 8.68 3.39
N LEU A 8 7.97 9.89 2.84
CA LEU A 8 6.83 10.31 2.05
C LEU A 8 6.60 9.31 0.90
N PHE A 9 5.53 8.52 0.97
CA PHE A 9 5.19 7.55 -0.06
C PHE A 9 4.74 8.28 -1.32
N ARG A 10 5.66 8.59 -2.23
CA ARG A 10 5.30 9.20 -3.52
C ARG A 10 4.47 8.26 -4.39
N ARG A 11 4.80 6.97 -4.38
CA ARG A 11 4.10 5.92 -5.14
C ARG A 11 4.22 4.59 -4.40
N THR A 12 3.12 3.85 -4.36
CA THR A 12 3.04 2.52 -3.73
C THR A 12 2.42 1.55 -4.71
N GLU A 13 2.97 0.34 -4.80
CA GLU A 13 2.45 -0.74 -5.61
C GLU A 13 2.21 -1.96 -4.71
N ALA A 14 1.02 -2.56 -4.79
CA ALA A 14 0.61 -3.68 -3.96
C ALA A 14 0.03 -4.80 -4.81
N HIS A 15 0.44 -6.03 -4.51
CA HIS A 15 -0.11 -7.25 -5.08
C HIS A 15 -1.07 -7.90 -4.07
N SER A 16 -2.30 -8.17 -4.48
CA SER A 16 -3.30 -8.83 -3.65
C SER A 16 -3.81 -10.09 -4.32
N GLY A 17 -3.68 -11.24 -3.64
CA GLY A 17 -4.25 -12.51 -4.08
C GLY A 17 -5.55 -12.84 -3.33
N PRO A 18 -6.41 -13.75 -3.85
CA PRO A 18 -7.72 -14.07 -3.28
C PRO A 18 -7.65 -14.98 -2.04
N LYS A 19 -6.50 -15.02 -1.34
CA LYS A 19 -6.27 -15.89 -0.19
C LYS A 19 -6.38 -15.09 1.10
N ILE A 20 -7.16 -15.62 2.05
CA ILE A 20 -7.23 -15.11 3.42
C ILE A 20 -6.32 -15.97 4.28
N PHE A 21 -5.34 -15.35 4.93
CA PHE A 21 -4.44 -16.03 5.84
C PHE A 21 -4.93 -15.83 7.29
N GLY A 22 -5.15 -16.93 8.02
CA GLY A 22 -5.57 -16.89 9.43
C GLY A 22 -4.45 -16.48 10.41
N SER A 23 -3.21 -16.48 9.93
CA SER A 23 -2.03 -15.96 10.62
C SER A 23 -1.00 -15.49 9.57
N GLY A 24 -0.20 -14.47 9.90
CA GLY A 24 0.75 -13.91 8.95
C GLY A 24 1.46 -12.66 9.46
N THR A 25 2.31 -12.10 8.61
CA THR A 25 2.99 -10.83 8.86
C THR A 25 2.30 -9.71 8.09
N SER A 26 1.98 -8.61 8.76
CA SER A 26 1.38 -7.43 8.11
C SER A 26 2.30 -6.85 7.04
N LEU A 27 1.70 -6.31 5.98
CA LEU A 27 2.41 -5.65 4.87
C LEU A 27 3.28 -4.47 5.36
N VAL A 28 2.77 -3.76 6.37
CA VAL A 28 3.45 -2.63 7.01
C VAL A 28 3.56 -2.92 8.50
N GLN A 29 4.70 -2.58 9.08
CA GLN A 29 5.00 -2.66 10.51
C GLN A 29 5.48 -1.29 10.99
N GLY A 30 5.20 -0.93 12.24
CA GLY A 30 5.55 0.37 12.84
C GLY A 30 4.41 0.90 13.71
N GLU A 31 4.56 2.13 14.22
CA GLU A 31 3.54 2.79 15.06
C GLU A 31 2.29 3.17 14.25
N GLY A 32 2.44 3.29 12.93
CA GLY A 32 1.38 3.72 12.02
C GLY A 32 1.18 5.24 12.06
N PHE A 33 0.16 5.71 11.37
CA PHE A 33 -0.20 7.13 11.37
C PHE A 33 -1.41 7.37 12.27
N LEU A 34 -1.38 8.43 13.07
CA LEU A 34 -2.57 8.92 13.75
C LEU A 34 -3.52 9.49 12.69
N GLY A 35 -4.81 9.16 12.74
CA GLY A 35 -5.77 9.36 11.62
C GLY A 35 -5.59 10.60 10.73
N PRO A 36 -5.45 11.83 11.29
CA PRO A 36 -5.23 13.06 10.51
C PRO A 36 -3.86 13.16 9.81
N GLU A 37 -2.84 12.47 10.33
CA GLU A 37 -1.47 12.40 9.78
C GLU A 37 -1.33 11.31 8.72
N ALA A 38 -2.36 10.47 8.54
CA ALA A 38 -2.33 9.41 7.55
C ALA A 38 -2.32 9.99 6.13
N PRO A 39 -1.37 9.57 5.27
CA PRO A 39 -1.32 10.05 3.90
C PRO A 39 -2.54 9.56 3.11
N VAL A 40 -3.18 10.48 2.40
CA VAL A 40 -4.29 10.13 1.51
C VAL A 40 -3.71 9.61 0.20
N LEU A 41 -3.99 8.35 -0.13
CA LEU A 41 -3.57 7.73 -1.37
C LEU A 41 -4.69 7.76 -2.41
N GLU A 42 -4.34 8.04 -3.66
CA GLU A 42 -5.22 8.00 -4.82
C GLU A 42 -4.85 6.78 -5.69
N LEU A 43 -5.85 5.98 -6.06
CA LEU A 43 -5.66 4.81 -6.92
C LEU A 43 -5.43 5.27 -8.36
N MET A 44 -4.27 4.94 -8.92
CA MET A 44 -3.85 5.32 -10.27
C MET A 44 -4.13 4.24 -11.30
N ASP A 45 -3.97 2.97 -10.92
CA ASP A 45 -4.08 1.83 -11.82
C ASP A 45 -4.49 0.59 -11.02
N ALA A 46 -5.34 -0.23 -11.61
CA ALA A 46 -5.77 -1.51 -11.06
C ALA A 46 -5.87 -2.52 -12.21
N ARG A 47 -5.04 -3.57 -12.16
CA ARG A 47 -4.99 -4.57 -13.23
C ARG A 47 -4.84 -5.98 -12.66
N LEU A 48 -5.37 -6.95 -13.40
CA LEU A 48 -5.13 -8.35 -13.10
C LEU A 48 -3.74 -8.74 -13.61
N CYS A 49 -2.96 -9.43 -12.78
CA CYS A 49 -1.67 -9.99 -13.18
C CYS A 49 -1.86 -11.07 -14.26
N GLU A 50 -0.83 -11.34 -15.05
CA GLU A 50 -0.86 -12.35 -16.12
C GLU A 50 -1.19 -13.76 -15.59
N CYS A 51 -0.81 -14.06 -14.34
CA CYS A 51 -1.16 -15.28 -13.64
C CYS A 51 -2.65 -15.40 -13.28
N ARG A 52 -3.44 -14.32 -13.39
CA ARG A 52 -4.87 -14.20 -13.06
C ARG A 52 -5.27 -14.51 -11.62
N THR A 53 -4.29 -14.73 -10.75
CA THR A 53 -4.50 -15.02 -9.32
C THR A 53 -4.25 -13.82 -8.43
N GLU A 54 -3.84 -12.68 -8.99
CA GLU A 54 -3.49 -11.50 -8.22
C GLU A 54 -3.96 -10.24 -8.93
N VAL A 55 -4.34 -9.24 -8.15
CA VAL A 55 -4.62 -7.88 -8.61
C VAL A 55 -3.45 -7.00 -8.20
N LEU A 56 -2.90 -6.28 -9.17
CA LEU A 56 -1.92 -5.24 -8.95
C LEU A 56 -2.63 -3.90 -8.80
N LEU A 57 -2.35 -3.20 -7.70
CA LEU A 57 -2.90 -1.88 -7.40
C LEU A 57 -1.76 -0.88 -7.28
N LYS A 58 -1.83 0.22 -8.04
CA LYS A 58 -0.87 1.33 -7.95
C LYS A 58 -1.54 2.54 -7.34
N TYR A 59 -0.89 3.10 -6.35
CA TYR A 59 -1.34 4.28 -5.63
C TYR A 59 -0.29 5.39 -5.70
N GLN A 60 -0.76 6.62 -5.62
CA GLN A 60 0.05 7.81 -5.48
C GLN A 60 -0.47 8.63 -4.30
N ASN A 61 0.41 9.30 -3.56
CA ASN A 61 -0.04 10.23 -2.54
C ASN A 61 -0.73 11.43 -3.20
N LYS A 62 -1.98 11.67 -2.78
CA LYS A 62 -2.84 12.74 -3.28
C LYS A 62 -2.25 14.12 -3.02
N ASN A 63 -1.47 14.27 -1.94
CA ASN A 63 -0.80 15.52 -1.57
C ASN A 63 0.73 15.29 -1.49
N PRO A 64 1.45 15.31 -2.63
CA PRO A 64 2.88 14.99 -2.66
C PRO A 64 3.81 16.11 -2.14
N ILE A 65 3.25 17.21 -1.60
CA ILE A 65 3.97 18.48 -1.31
C ILE A 65 4.12 18.75 0.21
N LEU A 66 3.60 17.89 1.09
CA LEU A 66 3.99 17.89 2.51
C LEU A 66 5.23 17.03 2.73
#